data_AF-A0A420TE94-F1
#
_entry.id   AF-A0A420TE94-F1
#
_cell.length_a   1.000
_cell.length_b   1.000
_cell.length_c   1.000
_cell.angle_alpha   90.00
_cell.angle_beta   90.00
_cell.angle_gamma   90.00
#
_symmetry.space_group_name_H-M   'P 1'
#
loop_
_entity.id
_entity.type
_entity.pdbx_description
1 polymer ?
#
loop_
_entity_poly.entity_id
_entity_poly.type
_entity_poly.pdbx_seq_one_letter_code
_entity_poly.pdbx_strand_id
1 'polypeptide(L)'
;MYQPITGDREIRLLTLEPGAREDVLECELVNAELSWRTRFEALSYAWGDDNTKLELKCSGHIIGVMANLHDALLDLRLPTQRRVLWIDALCINQADNDEKSKQIRLMHEIYSQAQEVLIYLGRSDASVHGAIESMRWLDWKLMPLYVRQFLLSSNIGMASFFVEKWTKMKPINHQDFNWDPIINLLRRPWFQRTWVIQEAVIPKHAKVICGDQSIAWAKVLRIVDAIKYYQSSVKRVPRYH
;
A
#
# COMPACT_ATOMS: atom_id res chain seq x y z
N MET A 1 1.91 7.93 -27.42
CA MET A 1 1.84 7.05 -26.23
C MET A 1 0.44 6.49 -26.00
N TYR A 2 -0.60 7.30 -25.78
CA TYR A 2 -1.95 6.81 -25.46
C TYR A 2 -2.72 6.31 -26.69
N GLN A 3 -3.27 5.09 -26.60
CA GLN A 3 -4.32 4.63 -27.51
C GLN A 3 -5.69 5.12 -27.00
N PRO A 4 -6.61 5.57 -27.89
CA PRO A 4 -7.93 6.07 -27.47
C PRO A 4 -8.73 5.02 -26.70
N ILE A 5 -9.43 5.45 -25.65
CA ILE A 5 -10.42 4.63 -24.94
C ILE A 5 -11.76 4.83 -25.65
N THR A 6 -12.31 3.74 -26.17
CA THR A 6 -13.53 3.71 -26.98
C THR A 6 -14.72 3.11 -26.25
N GLY A 7 -14.47 2.22 -25.27
CA GLY A 7 -15.52 1.60 -24.45
C GLY A 7 -15.78 2.33 -23.13
N ASP A 8 -17.04 2.30 -22.66
CA ASP A 8 -17.45 2.94 -21.40
C ASP A 8 -16.80 2.34 -20.15
N ARG A 9 -16.42 1.05 -20.23
CA ARG A 9 -15.74 0.30 -19.17
C ARG A 9 -14.30 -0.03 -19.53
N GLU A 10 -13.75 0.58 -20.58
CA GLU A 10 -12.38 0.35 -20.98
C GLU A 10 -11.44 1.20 -20.12
N ILE A 11 -10.41 0.55 -19.59
CA ILE A 11 -9.36 1.14 -18.77
C ILE A 11 -8.02 0.90 -19.44
N ARG A 12 -7.00 1.66 -19.02
CA ARG A 12 -5.63 1.42 -19.46
C ARG A 12 -4.85 0.75 -18.33
N LEU A 13 -4.06 -0.26 -18.68
CA LEU A 13 -3.17 -0.96 -17.76
C LEU A 13 -1.73 -0.77 -18.21
N LEU A 14 -0.83 -0.68 -17.25
CA LEU A 14 0.60 -0.59 -17.44
C LEU A 14 1.22 -1.96 -17.21
N THR A 15 1.85 -2.52 -18.23
CA THR A 15 2.70 -3.70 -18.12
C THR A 15 4.12 -3.25 -17.85
N LEU A 16 4.61 -3.46 -16.63
CA LEU A 16 5.99 -3.17 -16.22
C LEU A 16 6.89 -4.35 -16.59
N GLU A 17 7.95 -4.09 -17.36
CA GLU A 17 8.89 -5.12 -17.79
C GLU A 17 9.86 -5.54 -16.67
N PRO A 18 10.25 -6.82 -16.63
CA PRO A 18 11.21 -7.30 -15.65
C PRO A 18 12.61 -6.74 -15.89
N GLY A 19 13.48 -6.88 -14.89
CA GLY A 19 14.89 -6.52 -14.99
C GLY A 19 15.53 -6.20 -13.64
N ALA A 20 16.83 -5.95 -13.67
CA ALA A 20 17.58 -5.51 -12.52
C ALA A 20 17.23 -4.05 -12.14
N ARG A 21 17.73 -3.59 -10.99
CA ARG A 21 17.42 -2.24 -10.48
C ARG A 21 18.12 -1.15 -11.31
N GLU A 22 19.29 -1.47 -11.82
CA GLU A 22 20.16 -0.64 -12.66
C GLU A 22 19.72 -0.63 -14.13
N ASP A 23 18.92 -1.59 -14.56
CA ASP A 23 18.38 -1.62 -15.91
C ASP A 23 17.37 -0.49 -16.12
N VAL A 24 17.32 0.05 -17.34
CA VAL A 24 16.33 1.06 -17.72
C VAL A 24 14.91 0.55 -17.40
N LEU A 25 14.11 1.41 -16.77
CA LEU A 25 12.70 1.14 -16.55
C LEU A 25 11.94 1.21 -17.87
N GLU A 26 11.30 0.10 -18.22
CA GLU A 26 10.49 -0.02 -19.42
C GLU A 26 9.10 -0.56 -19.08
N CYS A 27 8.08 0.02 -19.70
CA CYS A 27 6.71 -0.44 -19.57
C CYS A 27 5.89 -0.19 -20.84
N GLU A 28 4.73 -0.83 -20.90
CA GLU A 28 3.78 -0.70 -22.01
C GLU A 28 2.39 -0.39 -21.48
N LEU A 29 1.70 0.58 -22.08
CA LEU A 29 0.28 0.80 -21.84
C LEU A 29 -0.58 0.00 -22.81
N VAL A 30 -1.51 -0.77 -22.24
CA VAL A 30 -2.44 -1.62 -22.98
C VAL A 30 -3.86 -1.32 -22.50
N ASN A 31 -4.77 -1.10 -23.43
CA ASN A 31 -6.18 -0.96 -23.09
C ASN A 31 -6.80 -2.32 -22.76
N ALA A 32 -7.67 -2.35 -21.77
CA ALA A 32 -8.38 -3.55 -21.34
C ALA A 32 -9.80 -3.20 -20.87
N GLU A 33 -10.75 -4.11 -21.06
CA GLU A 33 -12.08 -3.97 -20.48
C GLU A 33 -12.02 -4.23 -18.96
N LEU A 34 -12.63 -3.37 -18.15
CA LEU A 34 -12.77 -3.56 -16.72
C LEU A 34 -13.87 -4.59 -16.43
N SER A 35 -13.43 -5.83 -16.24
CA SER A 35 -14.27 -6.98 -15.94
C SER A 35 -13.65 -7.86 -14.85
N TRP A 36 -14.43 -8.81 -14.32
CA TRP A 36 -13.97 -9.79 -13.34
C TRP A 36 -12.82 -10.69 -13.83
N ARG A 37 -12.61 -10.80 -15.15
CA ARG A 37 -11.51 -11.57 -15.75
C ARG A 37 -10.20 -10.80 -15.80
N THR A 38 -10.27 -9.47 -15.73
CA THR A 38 -9.12 -8.59 -15.89
C THR A 38 -8.27 -8.65 -14.63
N ARG A 39 -7.05 -9.14 -14.76
CA ARG A 39 -6.12 -9.35 -13.64
C ARG A 39 -5.07 -8.24 -13.65
N PHE A 40 -5.06 -7.43 -12.61
CA PHE A 40 -4.11 -6.34 -12.42
C PHE A 40 -4.01 -6.00 -10.93
N GLU A 41 -2.95 -5.30 -10.58
CA GLU A 41 -2.75 -4.67 -9.27
C GLU A 41 -2.94 -3.16 -9.44
N ALA A 42 -3.39 -2.44 -8.42
CA ALA A 42 -3.49 -0.97 -8.48
C ALA A 42 -2.43 -0.34 -7.58
N LEU A 43 -1.73 0.68 -8.08
CA LEU A 43 -0.76 1.44 -7.30
C LEU A 43 -1.44 2.65 -6.66
N SER A 44 -1.25 2.77 -5.36
CA SER A 44 -1.71 3.88 -4.54
C SER A 44 -0.47 4.50 -3.88
N TYR A 45 -0.15 5.75 -4.23
CA TYR A 45 1.07 6.41 -3.76
C TYR A 45 0.84 7.91 -3.62
N ALA A 46 1.59 8.56 -2.72
CA ALA A 46 1.51 10.01 -2.59
C ALA A 46 2.23 10.70 -3.74
N TRP A 47 1.67 11.79 -4.24
CA TRP A 47 2.45 12.66 -5.11
C TRP A 47 3.55 13.28 -4.24
N GLY A 48 4.79 13.18 -4.71
CA GLY A 48 5.93 13.76 -3.99
C GLY A 48 5.95 15.28 -4.16
N ASP A 49 6.55 15.96 -3.19
CA ASP A 49 6.82 17.40 -3.29
C ASP A 49 8.02 17.69 -4.21
N ASP A 50 8.77 16.65 -4.57
CA ASP A 50 9.87 16.72 -5.52
C ASP A 50 9.36 16.77 -6.96
N ASN A 51 9.53 17.94 -7.58
CA ASN A 51 9.20 18.18 -8.99
C ASN A 51 10.25 17.59 -9.96
N THR A 52 11.27 16.88 -9.45
CA THR A 52 12.24 16.17 -10.28
C THR A 52 11.54 15.12 -11.11
N LYS A 53 11.69 15.26 -12.43
CA LYS A 53 11.20 14.28 -13.40
C LYS A 53 12.34 13.34 -13.78
N LEU A 54 12.09 12.05 -13.61
CA LEU A 54 12.96 10.97 -14.04
C LEU A 54 12.40 10.33 -15.31
N GLU A 55 13.28 9.82 -16.15
CA GLU A 55 12.91 9.24 -17.43
C GLU A 55 12.32 7.84 -17.24
N LEU A 56 11.22 7.56 -17.94
CA LEU A 56 10.58 6.26 -18.05
C LEU A 56 10.32 5.96 -19.52
N LYS A 57 10.78 4.79 -19.99
CA LYS A 57 10.48 4.33 -21.34
C LYS A 57 9.11 3.64 -21.34
N CYS A 58 8.11 4.27 -21.94
CA CYS A 58 6.74 3.76 -21.97
C CYS A 58 6.18 3.68 -23.40
N SER A 59 5.78 2.47 -23.84
CA SER A 59 5.22 2.22 -25.18
C SER A 59 6.08 2.84 -26.30
N GLY A 60 7.40 2.68 -26.22
CA GLY A 60 8.36 3.22 -27.19
C GLY A 60 8.67 4.72 -27.08
N HIS A 61 8.08 5.43 -26.10
CA HIS A 61 8.31 6.85 -25.87
C HIS A 61 9.10 7.06 -24.57
N ILE A 62 9.93 8.10 -24.49
CA ILE A 62 10.55 8.52 -23.22
C ILE A 62 9.66 9.61 -22.61
N ILE A 63 9.20 9.37 -21.38
CA ILE A 63 8.36 10.31 -20.63
C ILE A 63 9.00 10.65 -19.29
N GLY A 64 8.70 11.85 -18.77
CA GLY A 64 9.15 12.27 -17.44
C GLY A 64 8.09 11.97 -16.38
N VAL A 65 8.44 11.17 -15.38
CA VAL A 65 7.60 10.85 -14.21
C VAL A 65 8.21 11.41 -12.92
N MET A 66 7.38 11.74 -11.95
CA MET A 66 7.88 12.24 -10.65
C MET A 66 8.73 11.18 -9.95
N ALA A 67 9.74 11.63 -9.20
CA ALA A 67 10.70 10.75 -8.51
C ALA A 67 10.02 9.66 -7.67
N ASN A 68 8.97 9.99 -6.91
CA ASN A 68 8.28 8.99 -6.07
C ASN A 68 7.60 7.88 -6.90
N LEU A 69 7.04 8.21 -8.07
CA LEU A 69 6.46 7.19 -8.96
C LEU A 69 7.57 6.34 -9.60
N HIS A 70 8.68 6.95 -9.98
CA HIS A 70 9.83 6.23 -10.52
C HIS A 70 10.40 5.25 -9.48
N ASP A 71 10.60 5.68 -8.24
CA ASP A 71 11.04 4.83 -7.14
C ASP A 71 10.04 3.69 -6.87
N ALA A 72 8.73 3.98 -6.90
CA ALA A 72 7.69 2.96 -6.77
C ALA A 72 7.83 1.89 -7.87
N LEU A 73 8.00 2.31 -9.13
CA LEU A 73 8.18 1.37 -10.24
C LEU A 73 9.45 0.53 -10.09
N LEU A 74 10.56 1.12 -9.64
CA LEU A 74 11.79 0.38 -9.35
C LEU A 74 11.60 -0.67 -8.25
N ASP A 75 10.99 -0.29 -7.13
CA ASP A 75 10.79 -1.19 -6.00
C ASP A 75 9.74 -2.28 -6.29
N LEU A 76 8.80 -2.01 -7.21
CA LEU A 76 7.79 -2.97 -7.64
C LEU A 76 8.26 -3.89 -8.76
N ARG A 77 9.31 -3.52 -9.52
CA ARG A 77 9.86 -4.30 -10.63
C ARG A 77 10.34 -5.65 -10.13
N LEU A 78 9.93 -6.72 -10.82
CA LEU A 78 10.41 -8.07 -10.53
C LEU A 78 11.58 -8.41 -11.46
N PRO A 79 12.56 -9.21 -11.01
CA PRO A 79 13.73 -9.53 -11.84
C PRO A 79 13.39 -10.31 -13.12
N THR A 80 12.34 -11.13 -13.10
CA THR A 80 12.05 -12.10 -14.18
C THR A 80 10.60 -12.11 -14.66
N GLN A 81 9.70 -11.39 -13.98
CA GLN A 81 8.27 -11.43 -14.28
C GLN A 81 7.71 -10.03 -14.56
N ARG A 82 6.88 -9.93 -15.59
CA ARG A 82 6.10 -8.72 -15.86
C ARG A 82 5.04 -8.50 -14.79
N ARG A 83 4.77 -7.23 -14.45
CA ARG A 83 3.65 -6.86 -13.58
C ARG A 83 2.65 -6.02 -14.33
N VAL A 84 1.36 -6.29 -14.11
CA VAL A 84 0.27 -5.52 -14.71
C VAL A 84 -0.32 -4.62 -13.63
N LEU A 85 -0.12 -3.32 -13.79
CA LEU A 85 -0.44 -2.28 -12.82
C LEU A 85 -1.48 -1.32 -13.40
N TRP A 86 -2.38 -0.82 -12.56
CA TRP A 86 -3.13 0.40 -12.83
C TRP A 86 -2.55 1.53 -11.98
N ILE A 87 -2.16 2.63 -12.62
CA ILE A 87 -1.55 3.79 -11.97
C ILE A 87 -2.22 5.04 -12.52
N ASP A 88 -2.98 5.76 -11.71
CA ASP A 88 -3.77 6.93 -12.12
C ASP A 88 -3.00 7.94 -13.00
N ALA A 89 -1.75 8.25 -12.62
CA ALA A 89 -0.90 9.21 -13.30
C ALA A 89 -0.47 8.78 -14.71
N LEU A 90 -0.44 7.48 -15.01
CA LEU A 90 0.03 6.92 -16.29
C LEU A 90 -1.06 6.21 -17.09
N CYS A 91 -2.06 5.64 -16.42
CA CYS A 91 -3.16 4.92 -17.07
C CYS A 91 -4.25 5.89 -17.53
N ILE A 92 -4.36 7.07 -16.93
CA ILE A 92 -5.31 8.11 -17.35
C ILE A 92 -4.56 9.14 -18.18
N ASN A 93 -5.08 9.48 -19.35
CA ASN A 93 -4.56 10.59 -20.13
C ASN A 93 -4.89 11.92 -19.43
N GLN A 94 -3.92 12.44 -18.67
CA GLN A 94 -4.10 13.65 -17.85
C GLN A 94 -4.36 14.93 -18.67
N ALA A 95 -4.07 14.93 -19.98
CA ALA A 95 -4.29 16.06 -20.88
C ALA A 95 -5.69 16.05 -21.51
N ASP A 96 -6.42 14.93 -21.45
CA ASP A 96 -7.78 14.79 -21.97
C ASP A 96 -8.77 14.83 -20.81
N ASN A 97 -9.45 15.97 -20.65
CA ASN A 97 -10.40 16.18 -19.55
C ASN A 97 -11.63 15.26 -19.65
N ASP A 98 -12.03 14.86 -20.85
CA ASP A 98 -13.18 13.98 -21.07
C ASP A 98 -12.82 12.55 -20.71
N GLU A 99 -11.67 12.05 -21.18
CA GLU A 99 -11.13 10.73 -20.76
C GLU A 99 -10.94 10.70 -19.25
N LYS A 100 -10.27 11.72 -18.70
CA LYS A 100 -10.00 11.83 -17.27
C LYS A 100 -11.27 11.77 -16.44
N SER A 101 -12.30 12.53 -16.81
CA SER A 101 -13.57 12.53 -16.09
C SER A 101 -14.26 11.16 -16.13
N LYS A 102 -14.18 10.45 -17.26
CA LYS A 102 -14.71 9.07 -17.37
C LYS A 102 -13.93 8.09 -16.49
N GLN A 103 -12.60 8.13 -16.54
CA GLN A 103 -11.76 7.23 -15.75
C GLN A 103 -11.88 7.48 -14.23
N ILE A 104 -12.02 8.74 -13.80
CA ILE A 104 -12.26 9.09 -12.40
C ILE A 104 -13.55 8.45 -11.87
N ARG A 105 -14.61 8.39 -12.70
CA ARG A 105 -15.87 7.72 -12.31
C ARG A 105 -15.70 6.21 -12.12
N LEU A 106 -14.74 5.59 -12.81
CA LEU A 106 -14.44 4.17 -12.70
C LEU A 106 -13.49 3.83 -11.54
N MET A 107 -12.82 4.81 -10.91
CA MET A 107 -11.79 4.55 -9.89
C MET A 107 -12.26 3.63 -8.76
N HIS A 108 -13.47 3.83 -8.26
CA HIS A 108 -14.06 2.96 -7.24
C HIS A 108 -14.09 1.49 -7.69
N GLU A 109 -14.53 1.23 -8.92
CA GLU A 109 -14.61 -0.11 -9.48
C GLU A 109 -13.22 -0.69 -9.78
N ILE A 110 -12.29 0.14 -10.26
CA ILE A 110 -10.91 -0.26 -10.54
C ILE A 110 -10.23 -0.76 -9.27
N TYR A 111 -10.25 0.03 -8.19
CA TYR A 111 -9.67 -0.38 -6.91
C TYR A 111 -10.39 -1.59 -6.30
N SER A 112 -11.71 -1.68 -6.44
CA SER A 112 -12.50 -2.83 -5.96
C SER A 112 -12.18 -4.14 -6.69
N GLN A 113 -11.88 -4.07 -8.00
CA GLN A 113 -11.60 -5.24 -8.84
C GLN A 113 -10.11 -5.59 -8.95
N ALA A 114 -9.21 -4.72 -8.50
CA ALA A 114 -7.79 -5.02 -8.42
C ALA A 114 -7.53 -6.28 -7.57
N GLN A 115 -6.58 -7.12 -8.00
CA GLN A 115 -6.19 -8.32 -7.25
C GLN A 115 -5.56 -7.94 -5.90
N GLU A 116 -4.75 -6.89 -5.92
CA GLU A 116 -4.14 -6.29 -4.75
C GLU A 116 -3.93 -4.80 -5.02
N VAL A 117 -4.13 -3.98 -4.00
CA VAL A 117 -3.75 -2.57 -4.02
C VAL A 117 -2.43 -2.40 -3.29
N LEU A 118 -1.46 -1.85 -4.00
CA LEU A 118 -0.10 -1.62 -3.55
C LEU A 118 -0.01 -0.19 -3.03
N ILE A 119 -0.03 -0.04 -1.72
CA ILE A 119 0.11 1.24 -1.01
C ILE A 119 1.61 1.52 -0.86
N TYR A 120 2.15 2.36 -1.73
CA TYR A 120 3.58 2.71 -1.71
C TYR A 120 3.82 3.97 -0.89
N LEU A 121 4.59 3.82 0.19
CA LEU A 121 4.91 4.88 1.16
C LEU A 121 6.24 5.59 0.88
N GLY A 122 6.89 5.27 -0.25
CA GLY A 122 8.21 5.79 -0.62
C GLY A 122 9.35 4.84 -0.26
N ARG A 123 10.56 5.27 -0.59
CA ARG A 123 11.80 4.56 -0.27
C ARG A 123 11.97 4.39 1.23
N SER A 124 12.62 3.29 1.62
CA SER A 124 13.12 3.12 2.97
C SER A 124 14.30 4.09 3.20
N ASP A 125 14.27 4.79 4.33
CA ASP A 125 15.37 5.63 4.82
C ASP A 125 15.67 5.32 6.29
N ALA A 126 16.71 5.94 6.84
CA ALA A 126 17.15 5.69 8.21
C ALA A 126 16.05 5.93 9.26
N SER A 127 15.09 6.82 8.98
CA SER A 127 14.02 7.17 9.92
C SER A 127 12.91 6.12 10.02
N VAL A 128 12.76 5.28 8.99
CA VAL A 128 11.76 4.20 8.91
C VAL A 128 12.39 2.81 8.83
N HIS A 129 13.72 2.73 8.92
CA HIS A 129 14.43 1.45 8.93
C HIS A 129 13.94 0.58 10.09
N GLY A 130 13.61 -0.68 9.81
CA GLY A 130 13.06 -1.59 10.81
C GLY A 130 11.58 -1.38 11.12
N ALA A 131 10.89 -0.39 10.53
CA ALA A 131 9.49 -0.10 10.85
C ALA A 131 8.56 -1.26 10.49
N ILE A 132 8.69 -1.82 9.29
CA ILE A 132 7.85 -2.94 8.82
C ILE A 132 8.17 -4.22 9.60
N GLU A 133 9.44 -4.49 9.91
CA GLU A 133 9.86 -5.61 10.75
C GLU A 133 9.27 -5.48 12.16
N SER A 134 9.37 -4.29 12.74
CA SER A 134 8.81 -3.95 14.06
C SER A 134 7.30 -4.11 14.07
N MET A 135 6.61 -3.70 13.00
CA MET A 135 5.18 -3.93 12.81
C MET A 135 4.84 -5.42 12.74
N ARG A 136 5.58 -6.22 11.96
CA ARG A 136 5.38 -7.68 11.88
C ARG A 136 5.58 -8.35 13.24
N TRP A 137 6.59 -7.93 14.00
CA TRP A 137 6.83 -8.43 15.36
C TRP A 137 5.70 -8.03 16.32
N LEU A 138 5.21 -6.79 16.25
CA LEU A 138 4.06 -6.34 17.04
C LEU A 138 2.79 -7.12 16.70
N ASP A 139 2.49 -7.32 15.40
CA ASP A 139 1.37 -8.13 14.95
C ASP A 139 1.45 -9.52 15.59
N TRP A 140 2.59 -10.21 15.49
CA TRP A 140 2.81 -11.50 16.13
C TRP A 140 2.65 -11.47 17.65
N LYS A 141 3.26 -10.50 18.34
CA LYS A 141 3.21 -10.39 19.80
C LYS A 141 1.81 -10.09 20.31
N LEU A 142 1.03 -9.32 19.55
CA LEU A 142 -0.32 -8.91 19.88
C LEU A 142 -1.38 -9.89 19.37
N MET A 143 -1.01 -10.90 18.56
CA MET A 143 -1.94 -11.91 18.04
C MET A 143 -2.92 -12.49 19.08
N PRO A 144 -2.47 -12.85 20.31
CA PRO A 144 -3.37 -13.39 21.32
C PRO A 144 -4.52 -12.44 21.74
N LEU A 145 -4.33 -11.11 21.65
CA LEU A 145 -5.38 -10.13 21.94
C LEU A 145 -6.52 -10.20 20.92
N TYR A 146 -6.18 -10.24 19.63
CA TYR A 146 -7.19 -10.29 18.58
C TYR A 146 -7.93 -11.62 18.55
N VAL A 147 -7.22 -12.73 18.79
CA VAL A 147 -7.85 -14.06 18.93
C VAL A 147 -8.84 -14.06 20.08
N ARG A 148 -8.50 -13.44 21.23
CA ARG A 148 -9.44 -13.29 22.35
C ARG A 148 -10.68 -12.48 21.95
N GLN A 149 -10.51 -11.31 21.34
CA GLN A 149 -11.64 -10.46 20.93
C GLN A 149 -12.57 -11.21 19.97
N PHE A 150 -12.00 -11.92 19.00
CA PHE A 150 -12.74 -12.77 18.07
C PHE A 150 -13.47 -13.92 18.80
N LEU A 151 -12.78 -14.70 19.63
CA LEU A 151 -13.38 -15.82 20.36
C LEU A 151 -14.50 -15.38 21.32
N LEU A 152 -14.35 -14.24 21.99
CA LEU A 152 -15.38 -13.63 22.83
C LEU A 152 -16.62 -13.23 22.01
N SER A 153 -16.42 -12.76 20.78
CA SER A 153 -17.53 -12.44 19.86
C SER A 153 -18.15 -13.67 19.20
N SER A 154 -17.48 -14.84 19.23
CA SER A 154 -17.91 -16.05 18.51
C SER A 154 -18.42 -17.19 19.41
N ASN A 155 -18.53 -17.01 20.73
CA ASN A 155 -19.03 -18.04 21.68
C ASN A 155 -18.23 -19.38 21.63
N ILE A 156 -16.92 -19.33 21.37
CA ILE A 156 -16.06 -20.51 21.28
C ILE A 156 -15.29 -20.70 22.60
N GLY A 157 -15.46 -21.86 23.26
CA GLY A 157 -14.92 -22.18 24.60
C GLY A 157 -13.38 -22.24 24.75
N MET A 158 -12.61 -21.91 23.71
CA MET A 158 -11.14 -21.79 23.77
C MET A 158 -10.65 -20.49 24.43
N ALA A 159 -11.54 -19.56 24.77
CA ALA A 159 -11.17 -18.26 25.35
C ALA A 159 -10.30 -18.38 26.62
N SER A 160 -10.52 -19.40 27.45
CA SER A 160 -9.78 -19.62 28.71
C SER A 160 -8.29 -19.90 28.50
N PHE A 161 -7.93 -20.71 27.51
CA PHE A 161 -6.54 -21.07 27.20
C PHE A 161 -5.71 -19.85 26.75
N PHE A 162 -6.31 -18.97 25.95
CA PHE A 162 -5.63 -17.76 25.48
C PHE A 162 -5.52 -16.68 26.57
N VAL A 163 -6.48 -16.61 27.51
CA VAL A 163 -6.43 -15.70 28.67
C VAL A 163 -5.26 -16.03 29.59
N GLU A 164 -4.97 -17.31 29.83
CA GLU A 164 -3.85 -17.72 30.70
C GLU A 164 -2.47 -17.46 30.07
N LYS A 165 -2.35 -17.57 28.74
CA LYS A 165 -1.13 -17.18 28.02
C LYS A 165 -0.93 -15.66 28.02
N TRP A 166 -2.03 -14.90 28.03
CA TRP A 166 -2.02 -13.44 28.05
C TRP A 166 -1.55 -12.85 29.37
N THR A 167 -1.99 -13.40 30.51
CA THR A 167 -1.53 -12.95 31.84
C THR A 167 -0.03 -13.16 32.07
N LYS A 168 0.63 -13.99 31.24
CA LYS A 168 2.07 -14.27 31.28
C LYS A 168 2.89 -13.42 30.30
N MET A 169 2.27 -12.65 29.38
CA MET A 169 3.01 -11.79 28.46
C MET A 169 3.42 -10.49 29.15
N LYS A 170 4.73 -10.24 29.24
CA LYS A 170 5.26 -8.97 29.74
C LYS A 170 4.74 -7.81 28.86
N PRO A 171 4.19 -6.73 29.47
CA PRO A 171 3.82 -5.53 28.72
C PRO A 171 5.01 -5.00 27.91
N ILE A 172 4.74 -4.42 26.75
CA ILE A 172 5.79 -3.78 25.93
C ILE A 172 6.27 -2.55 26.70
N ASN A 173 7.44 -2.63 27.33
CA ASN A 173 8.02 -1.47 27.96
C ASN A 173 8.49 -0.50 26.87
N HIS A 174 8.21 0.79 27.02
CA HIS A 174 8.68 1.85 26.12
C HIS A 174 10.21 1.90 25.98
N GLN A 175 10.94 1.43 27.00
CA GLN A 175 12.40 1.32 26.98
C GLN A 175 12.89 0.10 26.18
N ASP A 176 12.02 -0.88 25.95
CA ASP A 176 12.36 -2.14 25.28
C ASP A 176 11.94 -2.15 23.80
N PHE A 177 11.25 -1.09 23.33
CA PHE A 177 10.74 -1.02 21.96
C PHE A 177 10.75 0.41 21.42
N ASN A 178 11.51 0.60 20.35
CA ASN A 178 11.56 1.89 19.66
C ASN A 178 10.34 2.06 18.74
N TRP A 179 9.48 3.01 19.08
CA TRP A 179 8.28 3.34 18.29
C TRP A 179 8.56 4.30 17.13
N ASP A 180 9.69 4.99 17.14
CA ASP A 180 9.98 6.08 16.20
C ASP A 180 9.90 5.63 14.73
N PRO A 181 10.44 4.46 14.32
CA PRO A 181 10.32 4.01 12.92
C PRO A 181 8.88 3.83 12.47
N ILE A 182 8.02 3.28 13.34
CA ILE A 182 6.60 3.08 13.06
C ILE A 182 5.87 4.41 12.96
N ILE A 183 6.14 5.32 13.91
CA ILE A 183 5.54 6.65 13.92
C ILE A 183 5.95 7.44 12.66
N ASN A 184 7.23 7.41 12.29
CA ASN A 184 7.73 8.08 11.10
C ASN A 184 7.12 7.49 9.82
N LEU A 185 6.92 6.17 9.77
CA LEU A 185 6.24 5.52 8.65
C LEU A 185 4.77 5.97 8.54
N LEU A 186 4.05 6.04 9.66
CA LEU A 186 2.65 6.49 9.70
C LEU A 186 2.50 7.98 9.37
N ARG A 187 3.57 8.78 9.53
CA ARG A 187 3.64 10.21 9.17
C ARG A 187 3.86 10.46 7.68
N ARG A 188 4.09 9.41 6.88
CA ARG A 188 4.34 9.57 5.45
C ARG A 188 3.14 10.27 4.76
N PRO A 189 3.39 11.12 3.73
CA PRO A 189 2.35 11.94 3.12
C PRO A 189 1.12 11.18 2.63
N TRP A 190 1.30 9.90 2.27
CA TRP A 190 0.21 9.04 1.83
C TRP A 190 -0.97 8.99 2.82
N PHE A 191 -0.70 8.93 4.13
CA PHE A 191 -1.74 8.86 5.17
C PHE A 191 -2.57 10.16 5.30
N GLN A 192 -2.10 11.26 4.71
CA GLN A 192 -2.77 12.56 4.76
C GLN A 192 -3.65 12.82 3.53
N ARG A 193 -3.67 11.91 2.54
CA ARG A 193 -4.42 12.08 1.28
C ARG A 193 -5.91 11.84 1.48
N THR A 194 -6.73 12.63 0.78
CA THR A 194 -8.20 12.51 0.81
C THR A 194 -8.72 11.18 0.24
N TRP A 195 -7.98 10.57 -0.70
CA TRP A 195 -8.42 9.36 -1.42
C TRP A 195 -8.04 8.03 -0.74
N VAL A 196 -7.40 8.07 0.43
CA VAL A 196 -6.96 6.87 1.20
C VAL A 196 -8.09 5.87 1.42
N ILE A 197 -9.33 6.33 1.59
CA ILE A 197 -10.49 5.45 1.80
C ILE A 197 -10.71 4.55 0.57
N GLN A 198 -10.67 5.12 -0.64
CA GLN A 198 -10.87 4.33 -1.85
C GLN A 198 -9.72 3.37 -2.13
N GLU A 199 -8.52 3.79 -1.76
CA GLU A 199 -7.29 3.07 -2.07
C GLU A 199 -6.99 1.95 -1.05
N ALA A 200 -7.46 2.06 0.20
CA ALA A 200 -7.07 1.15 1.27
C ALA A 200 -8.23 0.41 1.97
N VAL A 201 -9.47 0.90 1.86
CA VAL A 201 -10.63 0.29 2.53
C VAL A 201 -11.51 -0.50 1.56
N ILE A 202 -11.61 -0.05 0.31
CA ILE A 202 -12.40 -0.71 -0.74
C ILE A 202 -11.82 -2.06 -1.23
N PRO A 203 -10.50 -2.19 -1.49
CA PRO A 203 -10.00 -3.41 -2.10
C PRO A 203 -10.05 -4.60 -1.14
N LYS A 204 -10.25 -5.81 -1.69
CA LYS A 204 -10.24 -7.06 -0.92
C LYS A 204 -8.86 -7.33 -0.29
N HIS A 205 -7.80 -6.94 -0.99
CA HIS A 205 -6.43 -7.09 -0.56
C HIS A 205 -5.67 -5.78 -0.78
N ALA A 206 -5.04 -5.28 0.28
CA ALA A 206 -4.15 -4.14 0.20
C ALA A 206 -2.85 -4.47 0.95
N LYS A 207 -1.74 -3.99 0.40
CA LYS A 207 -0.38 -4.22 0.89
C LYS A 207 0.35 -2.89 0.95
N VAL A 208 0.87 -2.57 2.13
CA VAL A 208 1.76 -1.44 2.34
C VAL A 208 3.16 -1.84 1.95
N ILE A 209 3.84 -0.98 1.21
CA ILE A 209 5.19 -1.15 0.70
C ILE A 209 6.00 0.10 1.07
N CYS A 210 7.21 -0.13 1.60
CA CYS A 210 8.19 0.92 1.83
C CYS A 210 9.57 0.36 1.48
N GLY A 211 10.17 0.88 0.41
CA GLY A 211 11.34 0.25 -0.20
C GLY A 211 11.08 -1.19 -0.61
N ASP A 212 11.95 -2.10 -0.17
CA ASP A 212 11.90 -3.55 -0.42
C ASP A 212 11.02 -4.32 0.58
N GLN A 213 10.51 -3.65 1.62
CA GLN A 213 9.71 -4.28 2.67
C GLN A 213 8.21 -4.06 2.43
N SER A 214 7.41 -5.06 2.81
CA SER A 214 5.95 -4.98 2.67
C SER A 214 5.16 -5.63 3.80
N ILE A 215 3.97 -5.13 4.09
CA ILE A 215 3.07 -5.66 5.11
C ILE A 215 1.61 -5.52 4.66
N ALA A 216 0.79 -6.55 4.92
CA ALA A 216 -0.64 -6.46 4.58
C ALA A 216 -1.31 -5.34 5.39
N TRP A 217 -2.14 -4.54 4.72
CA TRP A 217 -2.85 -3.40 5.31
C TRP A 217 -3.66 -3.77 6.55
N ALA A 218 -4.31 -4.93 6.54
CA ALA A 218 -5.04 -5.45 7.69
C ALA A 218 -4.16 -5.60 8.95
N LYS A 219 -2.87 -5.89 8.80
CA LYS A 219 -1.92 -5.94 9.93
C LYS A 219 -1.61 -4.55 10.45
N VAL A 220 -1.44 -3.58 9.55
CA VAL A 220 -1.22 -2.16 9.91
C VAL A 220 -2.39 -1.63 10.73
N LEU A 221 -3.63 -1.86 10.29
CA LEU A 221 -4.84 -1.48 11.04
C LEU A 221 -4.87 -2.08 12.44
N ARG A 222 -4.61 -3.39 12.56
CA ARG A 222 -4.53 -4.07 13.86
C ARG A 222 -3.51 -3.42 14.79
N ILE A 223 -2.31 -3.14 14.28
CA ILE A 223 -1.25 -2.51 15.06
C ILE A 223 -1.65 -1.11 15.51
N VAL A 224 -2.24 -0.30 14.63
CA VAL A 224 -2.72 1.05 14.96
C VAL A 224 -3.80 0.99 16.05
N ASP A 225 -4.74 0.05 15.97
CA ASP A 225 -5.78 -0.14 16.98
C ASP A 225 -5.19 -0.59 18.32
N ALA A 226 -4.24 -1.52 18.30
CA ALA A 226 -3.55 -1.94 19.51
C ALA A 226 -2.69 -0.83 20.13
N ILE A 227 -2.07 0.03 19.32
CA ILE A 227 -1.37 1.23 19.80
C ILE A 227 -2.36 2.14 20.55
N LYS A 228 -3.54 2.41 19.98
CA LYS A 228 -4.58 3.23 20.63
C LYS A 228 -5.06 2.60 21.95
N TYR A 229 -5.27 1.28 21.97
CA TYR A 229 -5.65 0.55 23.17
C TYR A 229 -4.55 0.58 24.24
N TYR A 230 -3.29 0.46 23.85
CA TYR A 230 -2.15 0.54 24.77
C TYR A 230 -1.95 1.97 25.29
N GLN A 231 -2.19 2.99 24.47
CA GLN A 231 -2.21 4.40 24.89
C GLN A 231 -3.27 4.66 25.96
N SER A 232 -4.49 4.15 25.78
CA SER A 232 -5.58 4.34 26.74
C SER A 232 -5.40 3.53 28.03
N SER A 233 -4.83 2.32 27.92
CA SER A 233 -4.71 1.38 29.05
C SER A 233 -3.40 1.53 29.85
N VAL A 234 -2.31 1.95 29.22
CA VAL A 234 -0.96 1.97 29.82
C VAL A 234 -0.34 3.38 29.84
N LYS A 235 -0.99 4.40 29.24
CA LYS A 235 -0.56 5.82 29.20
C LYS A 235 0.91 6.04 28.77
N ARG A 236 1.49 5.21 27.90
CA ARG A 236 2.94 5.28 27.56
C ARG A 236 3.33 4.95 26.10
N VAL A 237 2.44 5.08 25.12
CA VAL A 237 2.90 5.25 23.72
C VAL A 237 2.98 6.75 23.45
N PRO A 238 4.05 7.26 22.79
CA PRO A 238 4.11 8.66 22.38
C PRO A 238 2.82 9.08 21.68
N ARG A 239 2.27 10.27 22.01
CA ARG A 239 1.08 10.78 21.33
C ARG A 239 1.42 11.01 19.86
N TYR A 240 0.68 10.35 19.00
CA TYR A 240 0.64 10.64 17.58
C TYR A 240 -0.40 11.75 17.39
N HIS A 241 0.06 13.00 17.31
CA HIS A 241 -0.74 14.16 16.89
C HIS A 241 -0.50 14.40 15.40
#